data_AF-A0A815REU2-F1
#
_entry.id   AF-A0A815REU2-F1
#
_cell.length_a   1.000
_cell.length_b   1.000
_cell.length_c   1.000
_cell.angle_alpha   90.00
_cell.angle_beta   90.00
_cell.angle_gamma   90.00
#
_symmetry.space_group_name_H-M   'P 1'
#
loop_
_entity.id
_entity.type
_entity.pdbx_description
1 polymer ?
#
loop_
_entity_poly.entity_id
_entity_poly.type
_entity_poly.pdbx_seq_one_letter_code
_entity_poly.pdbx_strand_id
1 'polypeptide(L)'
;MVELNSDKSLSCKLCSDETTKNLCIANCIGCKDLFCFDHLLQHRKQLSNDIHQLIQRHNDINEKSFPQLTVSQHVEYIDKWENETIELIQTHTKYVKEKIQTIFHTYKTELKKFHTMLGAELDNKQNTSTCIEQNLTDLSQQIEQLDKEIHRMNNVIQQMTNNELNQIVKSINLSANTIGKTIQWNYSHEIKLDSTYGYMAANHRQIFLGWKNRIVIYNINGTKHDETRLQSTETYGELCDLIWSSTMQRFFILCQKSLFVHYPSSSQVEILSNISLINQDNEYISITTNENNLFILNKKSLEIWKLNNKLFQLDNTILITFIIKNPYDENICSIRANEQNLAVLIQNNKTHTWRLDLFNFYPFHRTHMGTSFDHYNQENLGSITAFTNSTYLFMNWETKLMRMIDQNNLNEIIDYNAYNACLLDTQRMLVVNYMTYLKVYSF
;
A
#
# COMPACT_ATOMS: atom_id res chain seq x y z
N MET A 1 0.03 -44.90 44.44
CA MET A 1 -1.42 -45.08 44.69
C MET A 1 -2.10 -43.83 44.17
N VAL A 2 -2.92 -43.97 43.13
CA VAL A 2 -3.69 -42.85 42.55
C VAL A 2 -5.07 -42.91 43.20
N GLU A 3 -5.45 -41.86 43.91
CA GLU A 3 -6.78 -41.72 44.51
C GLU A 3 -7.84 -41.70 43.40
N LEU A 4 -8.67 -42.75 43.34
CA LEU A 4 -9.79 -42.85 42.42
C LEU A 4 -10.96 -42.03 42.99
N ASN A 5 -11.16 -40.83 42.45
CA ASN A 5 -12.38 -40.04 42.64
C ASN A 5 -13.61 -40.89 42.28
N SER A 6 -14.48 -41.14 43.26
CA SER A 6 -15.48 -42.21 43.26
C SER A 6 -16.75 -41.97 42.44
N ASP A 7 -16.88 -40.86 41.70
CA ASP A 7 -18.15 -40.51 41.01
C ASP A 7 -18.07 -40.43 39.48
N LYS A 8 -16.96 -40.84 38.86
CA LYS A 8 -16.92 -40.97 37.39
C LYS A 8 -17.37 -42.36 36.97
N SER A 9 -18.59 -42.46 36.42
CA SER A 9 -19.12 -43.70 35.87
C SER A 9 -18.12 -44.32 34.89
N LEU A 10 -17.76 -45.59 35.09
CA LEU A 10 -16.85 -46.37 34.24
C LEU A 10 -17.54 -46.79 32.93
N SER A 11 -18.07 -45.81 32.20
CA SER A 11 -18.80 -46.02 30.95
C SER A 11 -17.87 -45.88 29.73
N CYS A 12 -18.06 -46.76 28.75
CA CYS A 12 -17.27 -46.75 27.53
C CYS A 12 -17.69 -45.55 26.68
N LYS A 13 -16.70 -44.79 26.18
CA LYS A 13 -16.93 -43.58 25.37
C LYS A 13 -17.79 -43.79 24.12
N LEU A 14 -17.77 -44.99 23.55
CA LEU A 14 -18.44 -45.31 22.28
C LEU A 14 -19.70 -46.17 22.45
N CYS A 15 -20.01 -46.63 23.67
CA CYS A 15 -21.27 -47.35 23.92
C CYS A 15 -22.39 -46.31 24.10
N SER A 16 -23.14 -46.05 23.02
CA SER A 16 -24.26 -45.11 23.01
C SER A 16 -25.52 -45.64 23.72
N ASP A 17 -25.67 -46.96 23.78
CA ASP A 17 -26.88 -47.60 24.31
C ASP A 17 -26.80 -47.83 25.82
N GLU A 18 -27.77 -47.28 26.55
CA GLU A 18 -27.88 -47.44 28.00
C GLU A 18 -28.14 -48.89 28.43
N THR A 19 -28.64 -49.73 27.53
CA THR A 19 -29.00 -51.13 27.77
C THR A 19 -27.85 -52.11 27.58
N THR A 20 -26.74 -51.70 26.94
CA THR A 20 -25.56 -52.54 26.67
C THR A 20 -24.26 -51.87 27.14
N LYS A 21 -24.31 -51.21 28.30
CA LYS A 21 -23.12 -50.65 28.97
C LYS A 21 -22.21 -51.79 29.44
N ASN A 22 -21.39 -52.30 28.52
CA ASN A 22 -20.28 -53.19 28.84
C ASN A 22 -19.32 -52.45 29.79
N LEU A 23 -18.94 -53.09 30.89
CA LEU A 23 -17.96 -52.54 31.82
C LEU A 23 -16.67 -52.17 31.08
N CYS A 24 -16.13 -50.98 31.36
CA CYS A 24 -14.82 -50.60 30.84
C CYS A 24 -13.74 -51.45 31.51
N ILE A 25 -12.98 -52.16 30.68
CA ILE A 25 -11.90 -53.04 31.16
C ILE A 25 -10.55 -52.36 30.98
N ALA A 26 -10.44 -51.35 30.10
CA ALA A 26 -9.16 -50.76 29.74
C ALA A 26 -9.24 -49.27 29.39
N ASN A 27 -8.18 -48.56 29.72
CA ASN A 27 -7.94 -47.17 29.35
C ASN A 27 -6.94 -47.09 28.19
N CYS A 28 -7.19 -46.20 27.23
CA CYS A 28 -6.17 -45.86 26.23
C CYS A 28 -5.22 -44.81 26.84
N ILE A 29 -3.94 -45.12 26.94
CA ILE A 29 -2.93 -44.21 27.53
C ILE A 29 -2.83 -42.90 26.72
N GLY A 30 -2.99 -42.98 25.39
CA GLY A 30 -2.86 -41.84 24.49
C GLY A 30 -3.97 -40.80 24.65
N CYS A 31 -5.23 -41.22 24.42
CA CYS A 31 -6.37 -40.29 24.50
C CYS A 31 -6.98 -40.18 25.91
N LYS A 32 -6.54 -41.01 26.87
CA LYS A 32 -7.05 -41.10 28.26
C LYS A 32 -8.53 -41.47 28.38
N ASP A 33 -9.14 -41.94 27.30
CA ASP A 33 -10.53 -42.40 27.29
C ASP A 33 -10.64 -43.86 27.77
N LEU A 34 -11.82 -44.20 28.30
CA LEU A 34 -12.17 -45.54 28.75
C LEU A 34 -12.99 -46.28 27.68
N PHE A 35 -12.62 -47.54 27.44
CA PHE A 35 -13.28 -48.38 26.45
C PHE A 35 -13.62 -49.76 27.01
N CYS A 36 -14.71 -50.34 26.52
CA CYS A 36 -14.88 -51.79 26.58
C CYS A 36 -13.88 -52.46 25.63
N PHE A 37 -13.66 -53.77 25.78
CA PHE A 37 -12.62 -54.48 25.03
C PHE A 37 -12.78 -54.36 23.50
N ASP A 38 -14.01 -54.51 22.99
CA ASP A 38 -14.30 -54.44 21.55
C ASP A 38 -14.05 -53.05 20.98
N HIS A 39 -14.51 -51.99 21.67
CA HIS A 39 -14.28 -50.61 21.25
C HIS A 39 -12.81 -50.21 21.37
N LEU A 40 -12.04 -50.78 22.31
CA LEU A 40 -10.60 -50.56 22.37
C LEU A 40 -9.90 -51.17 21.15
N LEU A 41 -10.29 -52.37 20.73
CA LEU A 41 -9.75 -53.00 19.51
C LEU A 41 -10.10 -52.20 18.26
N GLN A 42 -11.34 -51.71 18.15
CA GLN A 42 -11.75 -50.82 17.06
C GLN A 42 -10.94 -49.51 17.05
N HIS A 43 -10.77 -48.88 18.21
CA HIS A 43 -9.98 -47.66 18.35
C HIS A 43 -8.52 -47.88 17.94
N ARG A 44 -7.90 -48.98 18.37
CA ARG A 44 -6.52 -49.34 17.96
C ARG A 44 -6.42 -49.61 16.45
N LYS A 45 -7.43 -50.27 15.86
CA LYS A 45 -7.50 -50.48 14.42
C LYS A 45 -7.64 -49.17 13.65
N GLN A 46 -8.46 -48.24 14.15
CA GLN A 46 -8.59 -46.90 13.58
C GLN A 46 -7.26 -46.15 13.62
N LEU A 47 -6.57 -46.13 14.78
CA LEU A 47 -5.24 -45.51 14.89
C LEU A 47 -4.22 -46.13 13.92
N SER A 48 -4.25 -47.45 13.73
CA SER A 48 -3.41 -48.13 12.74
C SER A 48 -3.71 -47.66 11.31
N ASN A 49 -4.99 -47.51 10.97
CA ASN A 49 -5.40 -46.99 9.66
C ASN A 49 -4.97 -45.53 9.47
N ASP A 50 -5.10 -44.69 10.51
CA ASP A 50 -4.67 -43.29 10.48
C ASP A 50 -3.16 -43.19 10.24
N ILE A 51 -2.35 -44.03 10.90
CA ILE A 51 -0.90 -44.11 10.66
C ILE A 51 -0.60 -44.53 9.22
N HIS A 52 -1.30 -45.52 8.67
CA HIS A 52 -1.11 -45.91 7.26
C HIS A 52 -1.45 -44.78 6.29
N GLN A 53 -2.51 -44.01 6.55
CA GLN A 53 -2.84 -42.82 5.75
C GLN A 53 -1.75 -41.74 5.84
N LEU A 54 -1.18 -41.51 7.02
CA LEU A 54 -0.07 -40.57 7.20
C LEU A 54 1.18 -41.01 6.45
N ILE A 55 1.51 -42.31 6.50
CA ILE A 55 2.65 -42.88 5.74
C ILE A 55 2.42 -42.73 4.24
N GLN A 56 1.20 -43.02 3.76
CA GLN A 56 0.87 -42.86 2.34
C GLN A 56 1.00 -41.39 1.91
N ARG A 57 0.47 -40.44 2.69
CA ARG A 57 0.64 -39.00 2.40
C ARG A 57 2.10 -38.57 2.39
N HIS A 58 2.91 -39.06 3.33
CA HIS A 58 4.34 -38.78 3.36
C HIS A 58 5.04 -39.30 2.09
N ASN A 59 4.71 -40.51 1.66
CA ASN A 59 5.28 -41.09 0.44
C ASN A 59 4.80 -40.34 -0.81
N ASP A 60 3.52 -39.97 -0.88
CA ASP A 60 2.97 -39.13 -1.95
C ASP A 60 3.70 -37.78 -2.06
N ILE A 61 4.00 -37.13 -0.93
CA ILE A 61 4.78 -35.89 -0.90
C ILE A 61 6.20 -36.14 -1.42
N ASN A 62 6.86 -37.22 -0.97
CA ASN A 62 8.21 -37.59 -1.40
C ASN A 62 8.31 -37.95 -2.88
N GLU A 63 7.30 -38.61 -3.45
CA GLU A 63 7.32 -39.05 -4.84
C GLU A 63 6.80 -37.97 -5.80
N LYS A 64 5.82 -37.16 -5.38
CA LYS A 64 5.16 -36.20 -6.28
C LYS A 64 5.64 -34.77 -6.09
N SER A 65 5.87 -34.33 -4.85
CA SER A 65 6.14 -32.92 -4.54
C SER A 65 7.63 -32.61 -4.48
N PHE A 66 8.45 -33.46 -3.86
CA PHE A 66 9.89 -33.23 -3.74
C PHE A 66 10.62 -33.18 -5.09
N PRO A 67 10.34 -34.05 -6.08
CA PRO A 67 10.99 -33.99 -7.38
C PRO A 67 10.59 -32.76 -8.20
N GLN A 68 9.46 -32.11 -7.86
CA GLN A 68 9.02 -30.87 -8.50
C GLN A 68 9.72 -29.62 -7.93
N LEU A 69 10.41 -29.72 -6.80
CA LEU A 69 11.25 -28.65 -6.27
C LEU A 69 12.56 -28.58 -7.07
N THR A 70 12.48 -28.03 -8.27
CA THR A 70 13.66 -27.77 -9.08
C THR A 70 14.33 -26.50 -8.62
N VAL A 71 15.45 -26.63 -7.89
CA VAL A 71 16.34 -25.51 -7.53
C VAL A 71 16.76 -24.71 -8.78
N SER A 72 16.82 -25.36 -9.94
CA SER A 72 17.16 -24.72 -11.21
C SER A 72 16.25 -23.55 -11.56
N GLN A 73 14.95 -23.62 -11.28
CA GLN A 73 14.03 -22.50 -11.57
C GLN A 73 14.38 -21.27 -10.73
N HIS A 74 14.66 -21.45 -9.43
CA HIS A 74 15.07 -20.34 -8.58
C HIS A 74 16.43 -19.76 -8.96
N VAL A 75 17.38 -20.60 -9.39
CA VAL A 75 18.68 -20.15 -9.91
C VAL A 75 18.49 -19.36 -11.20
N GLU A 76 17.68 -19.83 -12.15
CA GLU A 76 17.37 -19.10 -13.38
C GLU A 76 16.72 -17.73 -13.11
N TYR A 77 15.86 -17.62 -12.08
CA TYR A 77 15.32 -16.34 -11.64
C TYR A 77 16.38 -15.40 -11.08
N ILE A 78 17.34 -15.92 -10.30
CA ILE A 78 18.46 -15.13 -9.76
C ILE A 78 19.37 -14.66 -10.90
N ASP A 79 19.71 -15.54 -11.85
CA ASP A 79 20.55 -15.20 -13.00
C ASP A 79 19.86 -14.14 -13.88
N LYS A 80 18.55 -14.29 -14.12
CA LYS A 80 17.78 -13.29 -14.86
C LYS A 80 17.77 -11.95 -14.12
N TRP A 81 17.55 -11.96 -12.81
CA TRP A 81 17.56 -10.76 -11.97
C TRP A 81 18.91 -10.03 -12.02
N GLU A 82 20.01 -10.77 -11.92
CA GLU A 82 21.36 -10.23 -11.97
C GLU A 82 21.60 -9.54 -13.32
N ASN A 83 21.27 -10.22 -14.43
CA ASN A 83 21.44 -9.69 -15.77
C ASN A 83 20.59 -8.42 -16.02
N GLU A 84 19.31 -8.43 -15.64
CA GLU A 84 18.41 -7.27 -15.78
C GLU A 84 18.88 -6.09 -14.93
N THR A 85 19.38 -6.33 -13.71
CA THR A 85 19.90 -5.29 -12.83
C THR A 85 21.18 -4.68 -13.40
N ILE A 86 22.09 -5.50 -13.92
CA ILE A 86 23.31 -5.04 -14.59
C ILE A 86 22.95 -4.17 -15.80
N GLU A 87 22.02 -4.62 -16.64
CA GLU A 87 21.59 -3.87 -17.83
C GLU A 87 20.95 -2.52 -17.45
N LEU A 88 20.10 -2.49 -16.42
CA LEU A 88 19.49 -1.27 -15.90
C LEU A 88 20.57 -0.26 -15.44
N ILE A 89 21.55 -0.73 -14.65
CA ILE A 89 22.66 0.09 -14.16
C ILE A 89 23.47 0.65 -15.33
N GLN A 90 23.81 -0.19 -16.30
CA GLN A 90 24.60 0.21 -17.46
C GLN A 90 23.87 1.25 -18.32
N THR A 91 22.59 1.01 -18.61
CA THR A 91 21.75 1.91 -19.41
C THR A 91 21.60 3.26 -18.74
N HIS A 92 21.29 3.29 -17.44
CA HIS A 92 21.10 4.54 -16.71
C HIS A 92 22.43 5.29 -16.52
N THR A 93 23.52 4.58 -16.24
CA THR A 93 24.88 5.17 -16.18
C THR A 93 25.28 5.81 -17.51
N LYS A 94 24.98 5.15 -18.63
CA LYS A 94 25.25 5.69 -19.97
C LYS A 94 24.46 6.98 -20.21
N TYR A 95 23.16 6.96 -19.91
CA TYR A 95 22.30 8.14 -20.02
C TYR A 95 22.81 9.33 -19.19
N VAL A 96 23.19 9.09 -17.92
CA VAL A 96 23.71 10.14 -17.04
C VAL A 96 25.03 10.71 -17.58
N LYS A 97 25.94 9.85 -18.08
CA LYS A 97 27.19 10.30 -18.71
C LYS A 97 26.93 11.20 -19.91
N GLU A 98 26.04 10.81 -20.81
CA GLU A 98 25.68 11.58 -22.00
C GLU A 98 25.05 12.93 -21.63
N LYS A 99 24.18 12.95 -20.61
CA LYS A 99 23.55 14.17 -20.09
C LYS A 99 24.57 15.13 -19.49
N ILE A 100 25.47 14.63 -18.63
CA ILE A 100 26.56 15.43 -18.04
C ILE A 100 27.49 15.97 -19.13
N GLN A 101 27.87 15.14 -20.11
CA GLN A 101 28.70 15.56 -21.24
C GLN A 101 28.06 16.69 -22.04
N THR A 102 26.75 16.58 -22.31
CA THR A 102 26.00 17.61 -23.04
C THR A 102 26.01 18.94 -22.27
N ILE A 103 25.68 18.91 -20.98
CA ILE A 103 25.69 20.11 -20.12
C ILE A 103 27.09 20.71 -20.06
N PHE A 104 28.10 19.90 -19.80
CA PHE A 104 29.49 20.34 -19.75
C PHE A 104 29.92 20.99 -21.07
N HIS A 105 29.54 20.41 -22.21
CA HIS A 105 29.90 20.96 -23.53
C HIS A 105 29.22 22.32 -23.79
N THR A 106 27.94 22.44 -23.45
CA THR A 106 27.19 23.70 -23.55
C THR A 106 27.85 24.79 -22.72
N TYR A 107 28.07 24.55 -21.42
CA TYR A 107 28.70 25.54 -20.53
C TYR A 107 30.15 25.85 -20.91
N LYS A 108 30.94 24.85 -21.29
CA LYS A 108 32.30 25.06 -21.78
C LYS A 108 32.32 25.96 -23.01
N THR A 109 31.33 25.85 -23.88
CA THR A 109 31.20 26.69 -25.07
C THR A 109 30.84 28.13 -24.69
N GLU A 110 29.93 28.33 -23.74
CA GLU A 110 29.59 29.67 -23.23
C GLU A 110 30.76 30.34 -22.51
N LEU A 111 31.44 29.61 -21.62
CA LEU A 111 32.63 30.10 -20.94
C LEU A 111 33.76 30.45 -21.92
N LYS A 112 33.96 29.65 -22.97
CA LYS A 112 34.91 29.99 -24.03
C LYS A 112 34.54 31.27 -24.77
N LYS A 113 33.26 31.49 -25.07
CA LYS A 113 32.79 32.73 -25.70
C LYS A 113 33.07 33.93 -24.79
N PHE A 114 32.70 33.85 -23.51
CA PHE A 114 32.95 34.91 -22.54
C PHE A 114 34.45 35.20 -22.38
N HIS A 115 35.29 34.15 -22.24
CA HIS A 115 36.74 34.28 -22.20
C HIS A 115 37.31 34.93 -23.47
N THR A 116 36.82 34.56 -24.65
CA THR A 116 37.29 35.14 -25.93
C THR A 116 36.90 36.61 -26.05
N MET A 117 35.69 36.98 -25.63
CA MET A 117 35.25 38.38 -25.58
C MET A 117 36.11 39.20 -24.62
N LEU A 118 36.36 38.69 -23.42
CA LEU A 118 37.21 39.34 -22.42
C LEU A 118 38.65 39.51 -22.91
N GLY A 119 39.20 38.50 -23.60
CA GLY A 119 40.51 38.59 -24.25
C GLY A 119 40.57 39.69 -25.31
N ALA A 120 39.56 39.78 -26.18
CA ALA A 120 39.49 40.84 -27.18
C ALA A 120 39.34 42.25 -26.56
N GLU A 121 38.60 42.38 -25.45
CA GLU A 121 38.52 43.63 -24.70
C GLU A 121 39.85 44.03 -24.07
N LEU A 122 40.57 43.06 -23.47
CA LEU A 122 41.92 43.28 -22.92
C LEU A 122 42.89 43.76 -24.01
N ASP A 123 42.92 43.07 -25.15
CA ASP A 123 43.78 43.42 -26.29
C ASP A 123 43.45 44.82 -26.82
N ASN A 124 42.18 45.15 -26.96
CA ASN A 124 41.75 46.46 -27.44
C ASN A 124 42.20 47.56 -26.46
N LYS A 125 41.95 47.38 -25.16
CA LYS A 125 42.32 48.35 -24.12
C LYS A 125 43.83 48.52 -23.98
N GLN A 126 44.61 47.46 -24.19
CA GLN A 126 46.08 47.52 -24.22
C GLN A 126 46.60 48.36 -25.40
N ASN A 127 45.96 48.26 -26.57
CA ASN A 127 46.39 48.95 -27.79
C ASN A 127 45.88 50.40 -27.87
N THR A 128 44.82 50.75 -27.14
CA THR A 128 44.34 52.14 -27.04
C THR A 128 45.06 52.90 -25.92
N SER A 129 45.62 54.08 -26.21
CA SER A 129 46.32 54.93 -25.23
C SER A 129 45.41 55.60 -24.17
N THR A 130 44.16 55.13 -24.01
CA THR A 130 43.10 55.73 -23.18
C THR A 130 42.71 54.83 -22.00
N CYS A 131 43.54 53.87 -21.63
CA CYS A 131 43.29 53.01 -20.47
C CYS A 131 43.42 53.82 -19.16
N ILE A 132 42.27 54.15 -18.55
CA ILE A 132 42.16 54.72 -17.20
C ILE A 132 41.94 53.64 -16.14
N GLU A 133 42.22 53.96 -14.88
CA GLU A 133 42.12 53.07 -13.69
C GLU A 133 40.75 52.37 -13.57
N GLN A 134 39.67 53.05 -13.97
CA GLN A 134 38.34 52.46 -13.99
C GLN A 134 38.26 51.23 -14.91
N ASN A 135 38.88 51.27 -16.09
CA ASN A 135 38.88 50.13 -17.01
C ASN A 135 39.59 48.91 -16.39
N LEU A 136 40.69 49.12 -15.66
CA LEU A 136 41.41 48.04 -14.98
C LEU A 136 40.57 47.41 -13.88
N THR A 137 39.84 48.24 -13.14
CA THR A 137 38.90 47.77 -12.10
C THR A 137 37.78 46.94 -12.73
N ASP A 138 37.17 47.43 -13.81
CA ASP A 138 36.09 46.72 -14.51
C ASP A 138 36.59 45.38 -15.09
N LEU A 139 37.76 45.36 -15.74
CA LEU A 139 38.36 44.13 -16.27
C LEU A 139 38.71 43.14 -15.16
N SER A 140 39.24 43.62 -14.03
CA SER A 140 39.52 42.76 -12.86
C SER A 140 38.25 42.13 -12.31
N GLN A 141 37.14 42.88 -12.24
CA GLN A 141 35.84 42.37 -11.82
C GLN A 141 35.31 41.31 -12.80
N GLN A 142 35.46 41.52 -14.11
CA GLN A 142 35.06 40.54 -15.12
C GLN A 142 35.87 39.24 -15.05
N ILE A 143 37.19 39.32 -14.79
CA ILE A 143 38.05 38.14 -14.58
C ILE A 143 37.61 37.38 -13.33
N GLU A 144 37.36 38.08 -12.22
CA GLU A 144 36.89 37.45 -10.98
C GLU A 144 35.50 36.81 -11.18
N GLN A 145 34.63 37.44 -11.98
CA GLN A 145 33.34 36.87 -12.35
C GLN A 145 33.48 35.60 -13.20
N LEU A 146 34.40 35.56 -14.16
CA LEU A 146 34.69 34.35 -14.95
C LEU A 146 35.14 33.20 -14.03
N ASP A 147 36.04 33.47 -13.08
CA ASP A 147 36.51 32.46 -12.13
C ASP A 147 35.39 31.92 -11.24
N LYS A 148 34.53 32.81 -10.74
CA LYS A 148 33.32 32.45 -9.97
C LYS A 148 32.36 31.58 -10.78
N GLU A 149 32.14 31.88 -12.06
CA GLU A 149 31.27 31.08 -12.93
C GLU A 149 31.86 29.69 -13.22
N ILE A 150 33.18 29.58 -13.39
CA ILE A 150 33.88 28.28 -13.51
C ILE A 150 33.65 27.43 -12.25
N HIS A 151 33.82 28.02 -11.06
CA HIS A 151 33.60 27.33 -9.79
C HIS A 151 32.14 26.93 -9.60
N ARG A 152 31.21 27.83 -9.94
CA ARG A 152 29.76 27.57 -9.90
C ARG A 152 29.39 26.39 -10.79
N MET A 153 29.91 26.32 -12.01
CA MET A 153 29.68 25.21 -12.93
C MET A 153 30.15 23.88 -12.35
N ASN A 154 31.35 23.83 -11.77
CA ASN A 154 31.87 22.60 -11.15
C ASN A 154 30.95 22.12 -10.01
N ASN A 155 30.45 23.04 -9.19
CA ASN A 155 29.49 22.71 -8.12
C ASN A 155 28.16 22.17 -8.67
N VAL A 156 27.62 22.77 -9.73
CA VAL A 156 26.39 22.29 -10.39
C VAL A 156 26.57 20.88 -10.95
N ILE A 157 27.69 20.62 -11.64
CA ILE A 157 28.00 19.29 -12.19
C ILE A 157 28.10 18.26 -11.06
N GLN A 158 28.76 18.59 -9.95
CA GLN A 158 28.89 17.70 -8.80
C GLN A 158 27.54 17.40 -8.15
N GLN A 159 26.72 18.42 -7.91
CA GLN A 159 25.38 18.26 -7.34
C GLN A 159 24.48 17.40 -8.23
N MET A 160 24.50 17.66 -9.55
CA MET A 160 23.74 16.88 -10.50
C MET A 160 24.21 15.41 -10.53
N THR A 161 25.51 15.18 -10.55
CA THR A 161 26.08 13.83 -10.51
C THR A 161 25.60 13.06 -9.26
N ASN A 162 25.65 13.71 -8.09
CA ASN A 162 25.18 13.11 -6.84
C ASN A 162 23.67 12.83 -6.86
N ASN A 163 22.86 13.75 -7.40
CA ASN A 163 21.42 13.58 -7.49
C ASN A 163 21.02 12.41 -8.41
N GLU A 164 21.64 12.30 -9.58
CA GLU A 164 21.39 11.22 -10.54
C GLU A 164 21.90 9.87 -9.99
N LEU A 165 23.06 9.85 -9.31
CA LEU A 165 23.53 8.66 -8.59
C LEU A 165 22.54 8.20 -7.50
N ASN A 166 21.99 9.14 -6.74
CA ASN A 166 20.97 8.81 -5.74
C ASN A 166 19.69 8.26 -6.39
N GLN A 167 19.33 8.68 -7.60
CA GLN A 167 18.21 8.10 -8.35
C GLN A 167 18.52 6.69 -8.86
N ILE A 168 19.76 6.42 -9.31
CA ILE A 168 20.22 5.06 -9.62
C ILE A 168 20.09 4.15 -8.40
N VAL A 169 20.60 4.58 -7.24
CA VAL A 169 20.50 3.79 -6.00
C VAL A 169 19.04 3.54 -5.61
N LYS A 170 18.16 4.55 -5.74
CA LYS A 170 16.73 4.38 -5.47
C LYS A 170 16.07 3.42 -6.44
N SER A 171 16.35 3.50 -7.74
CA SER A 171 15.78 2.59 -8.75
C SER A 171 16.27 1.16 -8.59
N ILE A 172 17.54 0.94 -8.24
CA ILE A 172 18.06 -0.39 -7.86
C ILE A 172 17.36 -0.91 -6.59
N ASN A 173 17.19 -0.07 -5.57
CA ASN A 173 16.48 -0.48 -4.36
C ASN A 173 15.00 -0.81 -4.64
N LEU A 174 14.36 -0.06 -5.54
CA LEU A 174 13.01 -0.36 -6.00
C LEU A 174 12.98 -1.66 -6.81
N SER A 175 13.90 -1.90 -7.75
CA SER A 175 13.92 -3.15 -8.53
C SER A 175 14.24 -4.36 -7.64
N ALA A 176 15.19 -4.26 -6.72
CA ALA A 176 15.47 -5.30 -5.72
C ALA A 176 14.24 -5.60 -4.85
N ASN A 177 13.53 -4.55 -4.40
CA ASN A 177 12.27 -4.69 -3.67
C ASN A 177 11.11 -5.18 -4.55
N THR A 178 11.17 -4.99 -5.86
CA THR A 178 10.13 -5.41 -6.82
C THR A 178 10.36 -6.84 -7.30
N ILE A 179 11.60 -7.34 -7.25
CA ILE A 179 11.93 -8.71 -7.65
C ILE A 179 11.81 -9.68 -6.47
N GLY A 180 12.00 -9.18 -5.24
CA GLY A 180 11.36 -9.78 -4.06
C GLY A 180 9.82 -9.84 -4.14
N LYS A 181 9.19 -9.07 -5.06
CA LYS A 181 7.74 -9.04 -5.33
C LYS A 181 7.34 -9.64 -6.69
N THR A 182 8.29 -10.14 -7.50
CA THR A 182 7.98 -10.99 -8.67
C THR A 182 7.91 -12.46 -8.26
N ILE A 183 7.67 -12.71 -6.97
CA ILE A 183 7.13 -13.97 -6.49
C ILE A 183 5.71 -14.02 -7.06
N GLN A 184 5.41 -15.06 -7.86
CA GLN A 184 4.05 -15.33 -8.30
C GLN A 184 3.11 -15.16 -7.11
N TRP A 185 2.12 -14.28 -7.25
CA TRP A 185 1.04 -14.16 -6.29
C TRP A 185 0.39 -15.54 -6.17
N ASN A 186 0.78 -16.27 -5.14
CA ASN A 186 0.19 -17.55 -4.87
C ASN A 186 -1.20 -17.25 -4.35
N TYR A 187 -2.19 -17.65 -5.14
CA TYR A 187 -3.56 -17.67 -4.68
C TYR A 187 -3.57 -18.49 -3.39
N SER A 188 -3.85 -17.81 -2.28
CA SER A 188 -3.85 -18.46 -0.99
C SER A 188 -5.18 -19.18 -0.82
N HIS A 189 -6.29 -18.44 -0.74
CA HIS A 189 -7.61 -18.99 -0.44
C HIS A 189 -8.74 -18.08 -0.96
N GLU A 190 -9.93 -18.66 -1.13
CA GLU A 190 -11.20 -17.95 -1.35
C GLU A 190 -11.96 -17.80 -0.04
N ILE A 191 -12.50 -16.62 0.20
CA ILE A 191 -13.46 -16.39 1.29
C ILE A 191 -14.83 -16.17 0.65
N LYS A 192 -15.76 -17.11 0.82
CA LYS A 192 -17.14 -16.92 0.38
C LYS A 192 -17.82 -15.90 1.28
N LEU A 193 -18.54 -14.97 0.67
CA LEU A 193 -19.23 -13.90 1.37
C LEU A 193 -20.72 -14.21 1.44
N ASP A 194 -21.31 -14.00 2.62
CA ASP A 194 -22.74 -14.17 2.83
C ASP A 194 -23.58 -13.08 2.14
N SER A 195 -22.95 -11.95 1.78
CA SER A 195 -23.60 -10.80 1.14
C SER A 195 -22.61 -9.96 0.33
N THR A 196 -23.12 -9.04 -0.48
CA THR A 196 -22.30 -8.04 -1.16
C THR A 196 -21.77 -7.02 -0.17
N TYR A 197 -20.44 -6.88 -0.10
CA TYR A 197 -19.78 -5.86 0.73
C TYR A 197 -19.19 -4.74 -0.12
N GLY A 198 -19.42 -3.49 0.31
CA GLY A 198 -19.08 -2.30 -0.46
C GLY A 198 -17.73 -1.69 -0.09
N TYR A 199 -17.30 -1.83 1.16
CA TYR A 199 -16.04 -1.24 1.64
C TYR A 199 -15.17 -2.31 2.27
N MET A 200 -13.86 -2.14 2.12
CA MET A 200 -12.89 -3.10 2.62
C MET A 200 -11.64 -2.39 3.13
N ALA A 201 -11.18 -2.81 4.30
CA ALA A 201 -9.86 -2.50 4.84
C ALA A 201 -9.27 -3.80 5.37
N ALA A 202 -7.95 -3.90 5.50
CA ALA A 202 -7.36 -5.09 6.10
C ALA A 202 -6.01 -4.77 6.75
N ASN A 203 -5.58 -5.64 7.66
CA ASN A 203 -4.23 -5.69 8.22
C ASN A 203 -3.60 -7.10 8.06
N HIS A 204 -2.37 -7.31 8.54
CA HIS A 204 -1.65 -8.60 8.45
C HIS A 204 -2.31 -9.80 9.18
N ARG A 205 -3.47 -9.63 9.81
CA ARG A 205 -4.23 -10.70 10.49
C ARG A 205 -5.68 -10.81 10.05
N GLN A 206 -6.29 -9.67 9.72
CA GLN A 206 -7.73 -9.51 9.61
C GLN A 206 -8.13 -8.69 8.38
N ILE A 207 -9.27 -9.06 7.80
CA ILE A 207 -9.96 -8.37 6.72
C ILE A 207 -11.27 -7.82 7.28
N PHE A 208 -11.45 -6.52 7.15
CA PHE A 208 -12.65 -5.78 7.54
C PHE A 208 -13.49 -5.51 6.31
N LEU A 209 -14.74 -5.99 6.36
CA LEU A 209 -15.73 -5.77 5.33
C LEU A 209 -16.86 -4.93 5.90
N GLY A 210 -17.21 -3.88 5.20
CA GLY A 210 -18.29 -2.98 5.57
C GLY A 210 -19.39 -2.94 4.52
N TRP A 211 -20.64 -2.98 4.97
CA TRP A 211 -21.80 -2.75 4.13
C TRP A 211 -22.96 -2.17 4.93
N LYS A 212 -23.50 -1.03 4.48
CA LYS A 212 -24.53 -0.28 5.22
C LYS A 212 -24.08 0.01 6.65
N ASN A 213 -24.70 -0.61 7.65
CA ASN A 213 -24.33 -0.52 9.06
C ASN A 213 -23.71 -1.80 9.63
N ARG A 214 -23.31 -2.74 8.78
CA ARG A 214 -22.70 -4.01 9.20
C ARG A 214 -21.21 -3.99 8.91
N ILE A 215 -20.44 -4.41 9.91
CA ILE A 215 -19.01 -4.65 9.80
C ILE A 215 -18.76 -6.10 10.13
N VAL A 216 -18.09 -6.80 9.23
CA VAL A 216 -17.68 -8.20 9.43
C VAL A 216 -16.18 -8.28 9.37
N ILE A 217 -15.60 -9.00 10.33
CA ILE A 217 -14.16 -9.20 10.44
C ILE A 217 -13.88 -10.66 10.13
N TYR A 218 -13.05 -10.89 9.13
CA TYR A 218 -12.50 -12.20 8.82
C TYR A 218 -11.03 -12.24 9.23
N ASN A 219 -10.56 -13.37 9.72
CA ASN A 219 -9.13 -13.65 9.75
C ASN A 219 -8.65 -13.94 8.32
N ILE A 220 -7.37 -13.74 8.04
CA ILE A 220 -6.78 -13.99 6.70
C ILE A 220 -6.95 -15.44 6.22
N ASN A 221 -7.03 -16.40 7.15
CA ASN A 221 -7.33 -17.79 6.84
C ASN A 221 -8.79 -18.05 6.42
N GLY A 222 -9.62 -17.00 6.31
CA GLY A 222 -11.02 -17.06 5.91
C GLY A 222 -12.01 -17.33 7.03
N THR A 223 -11.56 -17.59 8.27
CA THR A 223 -12.50 -17.78 9.39
C THR A 223 -13.11 -16.45 9.81
N LYS A 224 -14.45 -16.38 9.93
CA LYS A 224 -15.14 -15.22 10.49
C LYS A 224 -14.73 -15.04 11.95
N HIS A 225 -14.14 -13.89 12.26
CA HIS A 225 -13.68 -13.52 13.59
C HIS A 225 -14.78 -12.85 14.41
N ASP A 226 -15.46 -11.86 13.81
CA ASP A 226 -16.47 -11.06 14.50
C ASP A 226 -17.47 -10.44 13.50
N GLU A 227 -18.64 -10.05 14.00
CA GLU A 227 -19.61 -9.23 13.28
C GLU A 227 -20.19 -8.18 14.22
N THR A 228 -19.93 -6.92 13.92
CA THR A 228 -20.46 -5.78 14.66
C THR A 228 -21.48 -5.05 13.80
N ARG A 229 -22.66 -4.78 14.37
CA ARG A 229 -23.61 -3.84 13.79
C ARG A 229 -23.40 -2.48 14.42
N LEU A 230 -23.11 -1.48 13.59
CA LEU A 230 -23.17 -0.09 14.01
C LEU A 230 -24.64 0.24 14.37
N GLN A 231 -24.82 1.07 15.40
CA GLN A 231 -26.12 1.61 15.76
C GLN A 231 -26.77 2.35 14.56
N SER A 232 -28.09 2.60 14.61
CA SER A 232 -28.93 2.83 13.42
C SER A 232 -28.34 3.81 12.39
N THR A 233 -28.52 3.48 11.10
CA THR A 233 -28.09 4.30 9.95
C THR A 233 -28.68 5.71 9.97
N GLU A 234 -29.82 5.90 10.64
CA GLU A 234 -30.48 7.19 10.79
C GLU A 234 -29.61 8.19 11.57
N THR A 235 -28.83 7.72 12.55
CA THR A 235 -28.02 8.58 13.40
C THR A 235 -26.68 8.95 12.75
N TYR A 236 -26.01 8.00 12.09
CA TYR A 236 -24.61 8.16 11.64
C TYR A 236 -24.45 8.27 10.12
N GLY A 237 -25.52 8.00 9.37
CA GLY A 237 -25.52 7.91 7.92
C GLY A 237 -24.96 6.59 7.39
N GLU A 238 -24.77 6.51 6.08
CA GLU A 238 -24.22 5.32 5.43
C GLU A 238 -22.70 5.23 5.65
N LEU A 239 -22.18 4.00 5.67
CA LEU A 239 -20.74 3.77 5.59
C LEU A 239 -20.19 4.34 4.28
N CYS A 240 -19.11 5.10 4.37
CA CYS A 240 -18.48 5.81 3.26
C CYS A 240 -17.09 5.29 2.93
N ASP A 241 -16.30 4.91 3.94
CA ASP A 241 -14.94 4.45 3.73
C ASP A 241 -14.43 3.66 4.93
N LEU A 242 -13.42 2.81 4.71
CA LEU A 242 -12.74 2.02 5.74
C LEU A 242 -11.24 2.10 5.51
N ILE A 243 -10.46 2.28 6.56
CA ILE A 243 -9.00 2.16 6.45
C ILE A 243 -8.36 1.53 7.68
N TRP A 244 -7.27 0.81 7.46
CA TRP A 244 -6.36 0.35 8.49
C TRP A 244 -5.22 1.35 8.69
N SER A 245 -4.93 1.68 9.95
CA SER A 245 -3.68 2.36 10.30
C SER A 245 -2.71 1.35 10.92
N SER A 246 -1.64 1.05 10.19
CA SER A 246 -0.56 0.16 10.65
C SER A 246 0.12 0.69 11.91
N THR A 247 0.38 1.99 11.96
CA THR A 247 1.02 2.66 13.09
C THR A 247 0.14 2.67 14.34
N MET A 248 -1.17 2.88 14.18
CA MET A 248 -2.09 2.89 15.33
C MET A 248 -2.57 1.51 15.73
N GLN A 249 -2.38 0.53 14.86
CA GLN A 249 -2.94 -0.82 14.97
C GLN A 249 -4.47 -0.81 15.15
N ARG A 250 -5.15 0.08 14.42
CA ARG A 250 -6.60 0.29 14.52
C ARG A 250 -7.23 0.45 13.15
N PHE A 251 -8.50 0.07 13.07
CA PHE A 251 -9.33 0.37 11.90
C PHE A 251 -10.12 1.65 12.16
N PHE A 252 -10.15 2.50 11.14
CA PHE A 252 -11.02 3.67 11.09
C PHE A 252 -12.20 3.38 10.17
N ILE A 253 -13.38 3.73 10.64
CA ILE A 253 -14.64 3.48 9.96
C ILE A 253 -15.32 4.83 9.76
N LEU A 254 -15.37 5.30 8.52
CA LEU A 254 -16.04 6.55 8.19
C LEU A 254 -17.48 6.27 7.79
N CYS A 255 -18.42 6.77 8.57
CA CYS A 255 -19.80 6.99 8.15
C CYS A 255 -19.99 8.45 7.74
N GLN A 256 -21.04 8.75 6.97
CA GLN A 256 -21.29 10.10 6.42
C GLN A 256 -21.16 11.22 7.48
N LYS A 257 -21.59 10.96 8.72
CA LYS A 257 -21.63 11.98 9.80
C LYS A 257 -20.71 11.68 10.97
N SER A 258 -19.96 10.57 10.97
CA SER A 258 -19.21 10.14 12.14
C SER A 258 -18.03 9.26 11.78
N LEU A 259 -16.98 9.34 12.60
CA LEU A 259 -15.82 8.48 12.50
C LEU A 259 -15.77 7.56 13.71
N PHE A 260 -15.63 6.26 13.46
CA PHE A 260 -15.45 5.26 14.50
C PHE A 260 -14.05 4.68 14.43
N VAL A 261 -13.58 4.18 15.57
CA VAL A 261 -12.33 3.44 15.71
C VAL A 261 -12.65 2.06 16.22
N HIS A 262 -12.22 1.04 15.48
CA HIS A 262 -12.28 -0.34 15.93
C HIS A 262 -10.90 -0.79 16.42
N TYR A 263 -10.89 -1.41 17.60
CA TYR A 263 -9.70 -1.97 18.25
C TYR A 263 -9.66 -3.49 18.06
N PRO A 264 -8.79 -4.01 17.17
CA PRO A 264 -8.67 -5.46 16.92
C PRO A 264 -8.51 -6.32 18.16
N SER A 265 -7.78 -5.81 19.15
CA SER A 265 -7.44 -6.55 20.37
C SER A 265 -8.61 -6.73 21.34
N SER A 266 -9.57 -5.79 21.34
CA SER A 266 -10.71 -5.80 22.28
C SER A 266 -12.06 -5.99 21.60
N SER A 267 -12.11 -6.03 20.26
CA SER A 267 -13.35 -5.98 19.48
C SER A 267 -14.25 -4.78 19.83
N GLN A 268 -13.68 -3.72 20.42
CA GLN A 268 -14.43 -2.53 20.77
C GLN A 268 -14.49 -1.56 19.59
N VAL A 269 -15.67 -0.96 19.41
CA VAL A 269 -15.89 0.15 18.47
C VAL A 269 -16.22 1.39 19.27
N GLU A 270 -15.43 2.43 19.12
CA GLU A 270 -15.60 3.72 19.78
C GLU A 270 -15.93 4.80 18.76
N ILE A 271 -16.86 5.70 19.10
CA ILE A 271 -17.11 6.91 18.32
C ILE A 271 -16.05 7.95 18.67
N LEU A 272 -15.39 8.53 17.66
CA LEU A 272 -14.55 9.70 17.86
C LEU A 272 -15.42 10.95 17.97
N SER A 273 -15.90 11.22 19.19
CA SER A 273 -16.79 12.34 19.53
C SER A 273 -16.27 13.70 19.08
N ASN A 274 -14.96 13.86 18.91
CA ASN A 274 -14.36 15.14 18.51
C ASN A 274 -14.65 15.48 17.04
N ILE A 275 -15.01 14.50 16.19
CA ILE A 275 -15.36 14.77 14.78
C ILE A 275 -16.82 15.19 14.62
N SER A 276 -17.73 14.66 15.47
CA SER A 276 -19.13 15.12 15.51
C SER A 276 -19.27 16.59 15.91
N LEU A 277 -18.23 17.19 16.51
CA LEU A 277 -18.21 18.61 16.88
C LEU A 277 -17.80 19.53 15.73
N ILE A 278 -17.24 19.02 14.62
CA ILE A 278 -16.59 19.90 13.64
C ILE A 278 -17.61 20.56 12.69
N ASN A 279 -18.74 19.93 12.38
CA ASN A 279 -19.96 20.60 11.87
C ASN A 279 -21.10 19.58 11.70
N GLN A 280 -22.31 19.88 12.16
CA GLN A 280 -23.47 18.97 11.97
C GLN A 280 -23.89 18.84 10.50
N ASP A 281 -23.48 19.79 9.65
CA ASP A 281 -23.81 19.83 8.22
C ASP A 281 -22.77 19.18 7.31
N ASN A 282 -21.71 18.61 7.88
CA ASN A 282 -20.65 17.99 7.09
C ASN A 282 -20.98 16.54 6.75
N GLU A 283 -20.93 16.23 5.47
CA GLU A 283 -20.87 14.86 4.96
C GLU A 283 -19.42 14.55 4.61
N TYR A 284 -18.90 13.41 5.05
CA TYR A 284 -17.56 12.93 4.70
C TYR A 284 -17.63 11.86 3.61
N ILE A 285 -16.63 11.82 2.71
CA ILE A 285 -16.59 10.82 1.62
C ILE A 285 -15.50 9.79 1.86
N SER A 286 -14.31 10.22 2.27
CA SER A 286 -13.13 9.36 2.25
C SER A 286 -12.19 9.66 3.40
N ILE A 287 -11.53 8.61 3.91
CA ILE A 287 -10.49 8.71 4.93
C ILE A 287 -9.23 7.99 4.49
N THR A 288 -8.09 8.50 4.95
CA THR A 288 -6.84 7.77 4.83
C THR A 288 -5.86 8.12 5.94
N THR A 289 -4.80 7.33 6.13
CA THR A 289 -3.84 7.53 7.20
C THR A 289 -2.42 7.35 6.68
N ASN A 290 -1.49 8.14 7.20
CA ASN A 290 -0.07 7.79 7.20
C ASN A 290 0.39 7.55 8.63
N GLU A 291 1.70 7.40 8.84
CA GLU A 291 2.27 7.11 10.17
C GLU A 291 1.81 8.09 11.26
N ASN A 292 1.71 9.37 10.91
CA ASN A 292 1.56 10.44 11.87
C ASN A 292 0.23 11.20 11.74
N ASN A 293 -0.60 10.89 10.75
CA ASN A 293 -1.75 11.71 10.43
C ASN A 293 -2.92 10.88 9.92
N LEU A 294 -4.11 11.32 10.30
CA LEU A 294 -5.38 10.91 9.71
C LEU A 294 -5.86 12.04 8.79
N PHE A 295 -6.22 11.69 7.57
CA PHE A 295 -6.78 12.60 6.58
C PHE A 295 -8.25 12.27 6.35
N ILE A 296 -9.09 13.30 6.31
CA ILE A 296 -10.54 13.17 6.11
C ILE A 296 -10.96 14.13 5.00
N LEU A 297 -11.69 13.64 4.01
CA LEU A 297 -12.27 14.43 2.93
C LEU A 297 -13.72 14.80 3.24
N ASN A 298 -13.98 16.11 3.29
CA ASN A 298 -15.33 16.67 3.40
C ASN A 298 -15.97 16.80 2.01
N LYS A 299 -17.18 16.26 1.87
CA LYS A 299 -17.97 16.27 0.61
C LYS A 299 -18.41 17.66 0.18
N LYS A 300 -18.86 18.48 1.13
CA LYS A 300 -19.52 19.75 0.85
C LYS A 300 -18.50 20.86 0.62
N SER A 301 -17.47 20.94 1.47
CA SER A 301 -16.42 21.95 1.35
C SER A 301 -15.28 21.56 0.42
N LEU A 302 -15.20 20.28 0.01
CA LEU A 302 -14.04 19.71 -0.70
C LEU A 302 -12.72 19.93 0.03
N GLU A 303 -12.79 20.09 1.35
CA GLU A 303 -11.63 20.26 2.19
C GLU A 303 -11.07 18.91 2.61
N ILE A 304 -9.74 18.80 2.56
CA ILE A 304 -9.02 17.70 3.19
C ILE A 304 -8.53 18.19 4.54
N TRP A 305 -9.00 17.56 5.59
CA TRP A 305 -8.58 17.83 6.96
C TRP A 305 -7.46 16.89 7.35
N LYS A 306 -6.41 17.45 7.95
CA LYS A 306 -5.28 16.71 8.52
C LYS A 306 -5.33 16.75 10.04
N LEU A 307 -5.49 15.59 10.64
CA LEU A 307 -5.51 15.39 12.09
C LEU A 307 -4.19 14.73 12.49
N ASN A 308 -3.39 15.42 13.31
CA ASN A 308 -2.11 14.90 13.77
C ASN A 308 -2.31 13.90 14.91
N ASN A 309 -1.58 12.81 14.83
CA ASN A 309 -1.77 11.63 15.68
C ASN A 309 -0.98 11.69 17.00
N LYS A 310 -0.14 12.71 17.22
CA LYS A 310 0.92 12.63 18.24
C LYS A 310 0.50 12.43 19.71
N LEU A 311 -0.77 12.52 20.12
CA LEU A 311 -1.12 12.38 21.54
C LEU A 311 -2.44 11.69 21.90
N PHE A 312 -3.13 10.99 20.99
CA PHE A 312 -4.45 10.35 21.27
C PHE A 312 -5.57 11.30 21.76
N GLN A 313 -5.25 12.56 22.02
CA GLN A 313 -6.18 13.66 22.10
C GLN A 313 -6.24 14.19 20.67
N LEU A 314 -7.38 14.00 20.01
CA LEU A 314 -7.80 14.89 18.93
C LEU A 314 -7.96 16.27 19.57
N ASP A 315 -6.85 16.90 19.96
CA ASP A 315 -6.81 18.31 20.25
C ASP A 315 -7.30 18.97 18.96
N ASN A 316 -8.33 19.80 19.10
CA ASN A 316 -9.15 20.39 18.04
C ASN A 316 -8.37 21.20 16.97
N THR A 317 -7.05 21.12 16.95
CA THR A 317 -6.19 21.61 15.90
C THR A 317 -6.35 20.75 14.65
N ILE A 318 -7.39 21.05 13.87
CA ILE A 318 -7.33 20.92 12.42
C ILE A 318 -6.09 21.70 11.99
N LEU A 319 -5.00 20.99 11.72
CA LEU A 319 -3.70 21.63 11.56
C LEU A 319 -3.63 22.36 10.22
N ILE A 320 -4.33 21.83 9.21
CA ILE A 320 -4.34 22.36 7.85
C ILE A 320 -5.68 22.00 7.21
N THR A 321 -6.41 23.01 6.75
CA THR A 321 -7.54 22.86 5.84
C THR A 321 -7.04 23.16 4.44
N PHE A 322 -7.00 22.15 3.57
CA PHE A 322 -6.65 22.36 2.17
C PHE A 322 -7.92 22.53 1.35
N ILE A 323 -8.17 23.74 0.87
CA ILE A 323 -9.24 24.01 -0.10
C ILE A 323 -8.63 23.84 -1.48
N ILE A 324 -9.01 22.78 -2.19
CA ILE A 324 -8.80 22.73 -3.63
C ILE A 324 -9.75 23.76 -4.23
N LYS A 325 -9.23 24.97 -4.50
CA LYS A 325 -9.99 25.95 -5.27
C LYS A 325 -10.31 25.29 -6.60
N ASN A 326 -11.60 25.20 -6.88
CA ASN A 326 -12.13 24.50 -8.02
C ASN A 326 -12.53 25.49 -9.12
N PRO A 327 -11.60 25.89 -10.01
CA PRO A 327 -11.96 26.72 -11.17
C PRO A 327 -12.69 25.93 -12.27
N TYR A 328 -12.76 24.60 -12.22
CA TYR A 328 -13.10 23.76 -13.39
C TYR A 328 -14.25 22.76 -13.16
N ASP A 329 -15.09 22.96 -12.14
CA ASP A 329 -16.19 22.03 -11.82
C ASP A 329 -15.69 20.60 -11.54
N GLU A 330 -14.60 20.52 -10.77
CA GLU A 330 -13.95 19.31 -10.29
C GLU A 330 -14.51 18.87 -8.93
N ASN A 331 -14.82 17.58 -8.78
CA ASN A 331 -15.19 16.97 -7.51
C ASN A 331 -14.03 16.09 -7.00
N ILE A 332 -13.73 16.16 -5.71
CA ILE A 332 -12.78 15.21 -5.10
C ILE A 332 -13.57 13.97 -4.68
N CYS A 333 -13.24 12.83 -5.25
CA CYS A 333 -13.98 11.60 -5.03
C CYS A 333 -13.37 10.73 -3.92
N SER A 334 -12.04 10.71 -3.80
CA SER A 334 -11.36 9.85 -2.82
C SER A 334 -9.93 10.35 -2.53
N ILE A 335 -9.41 10.00 -1.34
CA ILE A 335 -8.04 10.28 -0.94
C ILE A 335 -7.34 9.03 -0.43
N ARG A 336 -6.06 8.85 -0.76
CA ARG A 336 -5.21 7.76 -0.24
C ARG A 336 -3.81 8.25 0.06
N ALA A 337 -3.37 8.06 1.29
CA ALA A 337 -2.02 8.34 1.74
C ALA A 337 -1.16 7.08 1.60
N ASN A 338 0.11 7.27 1.23
CA ASN A 338 1.17 6.30 1.48
C ASN A 338 2.22 6.94 2.41
N GLU A 339 3.46 6.45 2.42
CA GLU A 339 4.51 7.04 3.26
C GLU A 339 5.01 8.40 2.77
N GLN A 340 4.81 8.74 1.50
CA GLN A 340 5.42 9.91 0.87
C GLN A 340 4.41 10.99 0.46
N ASN A 341 3.27 10.57 -0.08
CA ASN A 341 2.31 11.43 -0.73
C ASN A 341 0.88 11.12 -0.30
N LEU A 342 0.03 12.13 -0.44
CA LEU A 342 -1.42 12.02 -0.46
C LEU A 342 -1.87 12.05 -1.92
N ALA A 343 -2.42 10.94 -2.39
CA ALA A 343 -3.12 10.87 -3.65
C ALA A 343 -4.56 11.37 -3.50
N VAL A 344 -4.98 12.20 -4.44
CA VAL A 344 -6.31 12.82 -4.49
C VAL A 344 -6.92 12.48 -5.84
N LEU A 345 -7.97 11.66 -5.82
CA LEU A 345 -8.72 11.30 -7.03
C LEU A 345 -9.77 12.38 -7.29
N ILE A 346 -9.68 13.01 -8.46
CA ILE A 346 -10.50 14.14 -8.87
C ILE A 346 -11.27 13.76 -10.12
N GLN A 347 -12.57 14.05 -10.14
CA GLN A 347 -13.43 13.92 -11.32
C GLN A 347 -13.82 15.30 -11.81
N ASN A 348 -13.62 15.57 -13.10
CA ASN A 348 -14.15 16.78 -13.72
C ASN A 348 -15.62 16.52 -14.12
N ASN A 349 -16.57 17.21 -13.50
CA ASN A 349 -18.01 16.94 -13.71
C ASN A 349 -18.46 17.24 -15.14
N LYS A 350 -17.83 18.20 -15.83
CA LYS A 350 -18.21 18.59 -17.20
C LYS A 350 -17.71 17.63 -18.26
N THR A 351 -16.47 17.18 -18.11
CA THR A 351 -15.81 16.30 -19.09
C THR A 351 -15.91 14.82 -18.70
N HIS A 352 -16.36 14.53 -17.48
CA HIS A 352 -16.33 13.22 -16.84
C HIS A 352 -14.94 12.57 -16.81
N THR A 353 -13.87 13.35 -16.98
CA THR A 353 -12.51 12.85 -16.91
C THR A 353 -12.07 12.70 -15.46
N TRP A 354 -11.29 11.66 -15.20
CA TRP A 354 -10.69 11.44 -13.89
C TRP A 354 -9.23 11.86 -13.92
N ARG A 355 -8.70 12.35 -12.79
CA ARG A 355 -7.29 12.71 -12.62
C ARG A 355 -6.83 12.30 -11.23
N LEU A 356 -5.61 11.78 -11.14
CA LEU A 356 -4.99 11.47 -9.85
C LEU A 356 -3.88 12.46 -9.51
N ASP A 357 -4.14 13.40 -8.61
CA ASP A 357 -3.12 14.34 -8.16
C ASP A 357 -2.36 13.81 -6.96
N LEU A 358 -1.05 14.06 -6.91
CA LEU A 358 -0.21 13.71 -5.77
C LEU A 358 0.23 14.97 -5.04
N PHE A 359 0.18 14.93 -3.72
CA PHE A 359 0.60 16.00 -2.82
C PHE A 359 1.59 15.46 -1.81
N ASN A 360 2.68 16.19 -1.54
CA ASN A 360 3.55 15.83 -0.42
C ASN A 360 2.87 16.12 0.93
N PHE A 361 3.22 15.42 2.01
CA PHE A 361 2.61 15.68 3.32
C PHE A 361 3.04 17.00 3.97
N TYR A 362 4.18 17.54 3.51
CA TYR A 362 4.77 18.82 3.89
C TYR A 362 5.59 19.32 2.70
N PRO A 363 5.24 20.47 2.07
CA PRO A 363 4.27 21.50 2.49
C PRO A 363 2.81 21.34 2.00
N PHE A 364 2.36 20.17 1.53
CA PHE A 364 1.15 20.04 0.70
C PHE A 364 1.25 20.73 -0.66
N HIS A 365 2.44 20.73 -1.23
CA HIS A 365 2.59 21.07 -2.64
C HIS A 365 2.18 19.90 -3.50
N ARG A 366 1.42 20.21 -4.54
CA ARG A 366 1.10 19.28 -5.61
C ARG A 366 2.42 18.88 -6.27
N THR A 367 2.84 17.64 -6.05
CA THR A 367 4.07 17.08 -6.61
C THR A 367 3.84 16.55 -8.02
N HIS A 368 2.59 16.20 -8.34
CA HIS A 368 2.21 15.67 -9.65
C HIS A 368 0.82 16.16 -10.05
N MET A 369 0.69 16.74 -11.25
CA MET A 369 -0.61 16.86 -11.92
C MET A 369 -0.88 15.54 -12.61
N GLY A 370 -1.89 14.83 -12.15
CA GLY A 370 -2.19 13.46 -12.56
C GLY A 370 -2.29 13.21 -14.05
N THR A 371 -2.02 11.97 -14.40
CA THR A 371 -2.52 11.34 -15.63
C THR A 371 -4.04 11.47 -15.68
N SER A 372 -4.56 12.06 -16.76
CA SER A 372 -5.99 12.06 -17.03
C SER A 372 -6.42 10.69 -17.55
N PHE A 373 -7.55 10.21 -17.06
CA PHE A 373 -8.20 9.00 -17.53
C PHE A 373 -9.48 9.43 -18.25
N ASP A 374 -9.51 9.20 -19.56
CA ASP A 374 -10.74 9.36 -20.32
C ASP A 374 -11.77 8.33 -19.85
N HIS A 375 -13.03 8.77 -19.73
CA HIS A 375 -14.13 7.97 -19.21
C HIS A 375 -15.29 7.96 -20.20
N TYR A 376 -16.00 6.84 -20.25
CA TYR A 376 -17.07 6.60 -21.23
C TYR A 376 -18.50 6.62 -20.63
N ASN A 377 -18.71 6.66 -19.30
CA ASN A 377 -20.05 6.91 -18.71
C ASN A 377 -20.05 7.64 -17.36
N GLN A 378 -21.20 8.25 -17.03
CA GLN A 378 -21.34 9.26 -15.96
C GLN A 378 -21.53 8.70 -14.53
N GLU A 379 -21.77 7.40 -14.34
CA GLU A 379 -22.40 6.91 -13.09
C GLU A 379 -21.52 6.06 -12.16
N ASN A 380 -20.30 5.67 -12.54
CA ASN A 380 -19.51 4.74 -11.72
C ASN A 380 -18.23 5.33 -11.13
N LEU A 381 -18.01 5.04 -9.85
CA LEU A 381 -16.92 5.53 -9.02
C LEU A 381 -15.62 4.77 -9.36
N GLY A 382 -14.56 5.50 -9.71
CA GLY A 382 -13.21 4.96 -9.60
C GLY A 382 -12.84 4.78 -8.12
N SER A 383 -12.06 3.76 -7.80
CA SER A 383 -11.46 3.61 -6.46
C SER A 383 -9.93 3.72 -6.57
N ILE A 384 -9.33 4.38 -5.60
CA ILE A 384 -7.88 4.40 -5.42
C ILE A 384 -7.50 3.65 -4.15
N THR A 385 -6.36 2.98 -4.18
CA THR A 385 -5.74 2.39 -3.00
C THR A 385 -4.22 2.60 -3.06
N ALA A 386 -3.59 2.77 -1.90
CA ALA A 386 -2.15 2.80 -1.80
C ALA A 386 -1.63 1.36 -1.97
N PHE A 387 -0.71 1.14 -2.92
CA PHE A 387 -0.18 -0.18 -3.21
C PHE A 387 1.14 -0.44 -2.50
N THR A 388 2.02 0.56 -2.52
CA THR A 388 3.29 0.53 -1.78
C THR A 388 3.58 1.93 -1.25
N ASN A 389 4.73 2.07 -0.58
CA ASN A 389 5.26 3.34 -0.08
C ASN A 389 5.39 4.42 -1.18
N SER A 390 5.44 4.03 -2.46
CA SER A 390 5.58 4.94 -3.60
C SER A 390 4.51 4.78 -4.69
N THR A 391 3.72 3.70 -4.67
CA THR A 391 2.79 3.38 -5.76
C THR A 391 1.33 3.41 -5.32
N TYR A 392 0.47 3.78 -6.25
CA TYR A 392 -0.99 3.72 -6.11
C TYR A 392 -1.57 2.77 -7.14
N LEU A 393 -2.66 2.10 -6.78
CA LEU A 393 -3.51 1.42 -7.74
C LEU A 393 -4.78 2.23 -7.92
N PHE A 394 -5.06 2.55 -9.17
CA PHE A 394 -6.32 3.10 -9.59
C PHE A 394 -7.14 2.00 -10.25
N MET A 395 -8.37 1.83 -9.81
CA MET A 395 -9.30 0.88 -10.40
C MET A 395 -10.49 1.60 -11.00
N ASN A 396 -10.72 1.34 -12.27
CA ASN A 396 -11.91 1.79 -12.98
C ASN A 396 -12.87 0.61 -13.14
N TRP A 397 -13.96 0.63 -12.36
CA TRP A 397 -14.95 -0.45 -12.32
C TRP A 397 -15.66 -0.69 -13.64
N GLU A 398 -15.86 0.35 -14.45
CA GLU A 398 -16.56 0.23 -15.73
C GLU A 398 -15.65 -0.45 -16.77
N THR A 399 -14.44 0.07 -16.93
CA THR A 399 -13.49 -0.48 -17.91
C THR A 399 -12.87 -1.79 -17.43
N LYS A 400 -13.04 -2.15 -16.15
CA LYS A 400 -12.39 -3.31 -15.53
C LYS A 400 -10.86 -3.23 -15.66
N LEU A 401 -10.31 -2.01 -15.68
CA LEU A 401 -8.87 -1.77 -15.81
C LEU A 401 -8.28 -1.26 -14.50
N MET A 402 -7.31 -2.01 -14.00
CA MET A 402 -6.50 -1.63 -12.85
C MET A 402 -5.21 -1.04 -13.39
N ARG A 403 -4.89 0.17 -12.94
CA ARG A 403 -3.69 0.89 -13.34
C ARG A 403 -2.78 1.07 -12.15
N MET A 404 -1.52 0.70 -12.32
CA MET A 404 -0.48 0.98 -11.34
C MET A 404 0.21 2.29 -11.68
N ILE A 405 0.29 3.18 -10.70
CA ILE A 405 0.86 4.51 -10.82
C ILE A 405 2.02 4.59 -9.83
N ASP A 406 3.24 4.64 -10.34
CA ASP A 406 4.47 4.82 -9.55
C ASP A 406 5.06 6.18 -9.86
N GLN A 407 5.32 7.01 -8.84
CA GLN A 407 6.08 8.28 -8.89
C GLN A 407 6.39 8.85 -10.30
N ASN A 408 5.35 9.16 -11.09
CA ASN A 408 5.35 9.75 -12.45
C ASN A 408 5.12 8.84 -13.68
N ASN A 409 5.13 7.50 -13.56
CA ASN A 409 4.89 6.59 -14.69
C ASN A 409 3.65 5.72 -14.48
N LEU A 410 2.82 5.66 -15.51
CA LEU A 410 1.74 4.69 -15.62
C LEU A 410 2.36 3.37 -16.08
N ASN A 411 2.58 2.45 -15.14
CA ASN A 411 3.46 1.31 -15.39
C ASN A 411 2.74 0.08 -15.95
N GLU A 412 1.45 -0.10 -15.68
CA GLU A 412 0.75 -1.32 -16.10
C GLU A 412 -0.77 -1.17 -16.12
N ILE A 413 -1.41 -1.83 -17.09
CA ILE A 413 -2.87 -2.01 -17.18
C ILE A 413 -3.15 -3.49 -16.96
N ILE A 414 -3.81 -3.84 -15.86
CA ILE A 414 -4.27 -5.19 -15.57
C ILE A 414 -5.77 -5.22 -15.84
N ASP A 415 -6.20 -6.09 -16.76
CA ASP A 415 -7.62 -6.39 -16.98
C ASP A 415 -8.14 -7.24 -15.81
N TYR A 416 -9.21 -6.80 -15.15
CA TYR A 416 -9.71 -7.44 -13.92
C TYR A 416 -11.25 -7.45 -13.85
N ASN A 417 -11.83 -8.64 -13.65
CA ASN A 417 -13.28 -8.81 -13.46
C ASN A 417 -13.71 -8.63 -11.98
N ALA A 418 -13.27 -7.59 -11.26
CA ALA A 418 -13.63 -7.41 -9.85
C ALA A 418 -14.46 -6.14 -9.57
N TYR A 419 -15.21 -6.15 -8.47
CA TYR A 419 -16.06 -5.05 -8.06
C TYR A 419 -15.37 -4.08 -7.11
N ASN A 420 -14.51 -4.61 -6.24
CA ASN A 420 -13.71 -3.82 -5.31
C ASN A 420 -12.38 -4.53 -5.09
N ALA A 421 -11.32 -3.78 -4.79
CA ALA A 421 -10.06 -4.33 -4.33
C ALA A 421 -9.53 -3.40 -3.26
N CYS A 422 -9.03 -3.98 -2.19
CA CYS A 422 -8.30 -3.26 -1.17
C CYS A 422 -6.98 -3.98 -1.01
N LEU A 423 -5.90 -3.22 -1.06
CA LEU A 423 -4.58 -3.75 -0.93
C LEU A 423 -4.06 -3.53 0.47
N LEU A 424 -3.41 -4.57 0.99
CA LEU A 424 -2.91 -4.60 2.35
C LEU A 424 -1.54 -3.92 2.41
N ASP A 425 -1.50 -2.81 3.13
CA ASP A 425 -0.28 -2.12 3.56
C ASP A 425 0.45 -2.90 4.68
N THR A 426 0.83 -4.14 4.37
CA THR A 426 1.91 -4.86 5.06
C THR A 426 2.85 -5.56 4.08
N GLN A 427 2.95 -5.03 2.85
CA GLN A 427 3.88 -5.47 1.82
C GLN A 427 3.68 -6.92 1.32
N ARG A 428 2.65 -7.65 1.78
CA ARG A 428 2.55 -9.11 1.58
C ARG A 428 1.20 -9.67 1.16
N MET A 429 0.17 -8.86 0.94
CA MET A 429 -1.14 -9.37 0.53
C MET A 429 -1.94 -8.44 -0.38
N LEU A 430 -2.72 -9.02 -1.29
CA LEU A 430 -3.72 -8.34 -2.13
C LEU A 430 -5.06 -9.03 -1.91
N VAL A 431 -6.10 -8.26 -1.57
CA VAL A 431 -7.46 -8.79 -1.42
C VAL A 431 -8.35 -8.20 -2.49
N VAL A 432 -8.93 -9.06 -3.31
CA VAL A 432 -9.82 -8.68 -4.41
C VAL A 432 -11.22 -9.18 -4.12
N ASN A 433 -12.20 -8.28 -4.12
CA ASN A 433 -13.61 -8.54 -3.85
C ASN A 433 -14.40 -8.65 -5.17
N TYR A 434 -14.96 -9.84 -5.40
CA TYR A 434 -15.76 -10.21 -6.56
C TYR A 434 -17.27 -10.22 -6.23
N MET A 435 -17.71 -9.39 -5.28
CA MET A 435 -19.06 -9.32 -4.70
C MET A 435 -19.49 -10.53 -3.88
N THR A 436 -19.34 -11.74 -4.39
CA THR A 436 -19.77 -12.99 -3.73
C THR A 436 -18.64 -13.74 -3.04
N TYR A 437 -17.38 -13.36 -3.32
CA TYR A 437 -16.21 -13.92 -2.67
C TYR A 437 -15.04 -12.93 -2.66
N LEU A 438 -14.09 -13.15 -1.75
CA LEU A 438 -12.78 -12.52 -1.74
C LEU A 438 -11.74 -13.50 -2.24
N LYS A 439 -10.85 -13.05 -3.12
CA LYS A 439 -9.58 -13.74 -3.38
C LYS A 439 -8.48 -13.04 -2.60
N VAL A 440 -7.79 -13.85 -1.81
CA VAL A 440 -6.64 -13.40 -1.03
C VAL A 440 -5.39 -13.93 -1.72
N TYR A 441 -4.57 -13.02 -2.22
CA TYR A 441 -3.26 -13.31 -2.77
C TYR A 441 -2.22 -12.95 -1.72
N SER A 442 -1.32 -13.89 -1.40
CA SER A 442 -0.21 -13.67 -0.48
C SER A 442 1.11 -13.81 -1.23
N PHE A 443 2.11 -13.06 -0.80
CA PHE A 443 3.51 -13.27 -1.19
C PHE A 443 4.12 -14.44 -0.41
#